data_AF-A0A7X1INC8-F1
#
_entry.id   AF-A0A7X1INC8-F1
#
_cell.length_a   1.000
_cell.length_b   1.000
_cell.length_c   1.000
_cell.angle_alpha   90.00
_cell.angle_beta   90.00
_cell.angle_gamma   90.00
#
_symmetry.space_group_name_H-M   'P 1'
#
loop_
_entity.id
_entity.type
_entity.pdbx_description
1 polymer ?
#
loop_
_entity_poly.entity_id
_entity_poly.type
_entity_poly.pdbx_seq_one_letter_code
_entity_poly.pdbx_strand_id
1 'polypeptide(L)'
;MDESGFSGMSVIGWLAIAPGTRQTVLEHLLGFREKLAADPVLPIPFEWPLHAVDLAGGRGGPLHMRPGHGPDTRMKEAFREVIARVLDELAGLSGVSAGAVYRRHATREQLYRDLVPLLNARHATLGIPARIHFDGNGTEQGLKGAHHGLPREGRYIDTELVLEPSWASPLLQAADLVAYAAFQSVIRRESRRFLWDWYPRRLPEAEGPYPL
;
A
#
# COMPACT_ATOMS: atom_id res chain seq x y z
N MET A 1 -0.95 -5.31 -3.11
CA MET A 1 -1.48 -4.09 -3.75
C MET A 1 -2.60 -3.57 -2.89
N ASP A 2 -2.78 -2.25 -2.82
CA ASP A 2 -3.89 -1.64 -2.09
C ASP A 2 -4.34 -0.33 -2.79
N GLU A 3 -5.53 0.16 -2.42
CA GLU A 3 -6.19 1.33 -2.98
C GLU A 3 -6.30 2.48 -1.98
N SER A 4 -6.05 3.70 -2.46
CA SER A 4 -6.48 4.94 -1.79
C SER A 4 -7.29 5.80 -2.76
N GLY A 5 -8.42 6.38 -2.31
CA GLY A 5 -9.35 7.10 -3.18
C GLY A 5 -10.23 8.17 -2.51
N PHE A 6 -10.69 9.12 -3.32
CA PHE A 6 -11.80 10.04 -3.05
C PHE A 6 -12.63 10.18 -4.34
N SER A 7 -13.90 10.59 -4.26
CA SER A 7 -14.80 10.72 -5.41
C SER A 7 -14.10 11.40 -6.60
N GLY A 8 -13.76 10.59 -7.61
CA GLY A 8 -13.10 11.03 -8.85
C GLY A 8 -11.64 10.62 -9.03
N MET A 9 -11.02 9.81 -8.16
CA MET A 9 -9.67 9.26 -8.42
C MET A 9 -9.45 7.92 -7.72
N SER A 10 -8.91 6.95 -8.47
CA SER A 10 -8.39 5.69 -7.94
C SER A 10 -6.87 5.68 -8.04
N VAL A 11 -6.22 5.09 -7.04
CA VAL A 11 -4.77 4.87 -6.97
C VAL A 11 -4.54 3.42 -6.60
N ILE A 12 -3.64 2.75 -7.29
CA ILE A 12 -3.14 1.43 -6.89
C ILE A 12 -1.67 1.58 -6.52
N GLY A 13 -1.33 1.27 -5.28
CA GLY A 13 0.04 1.13 -4.80
C GLY A 13 0.44 -0.34 -4.68
N TRP A 14 1.72 -0.64 -4.89
CA TRP A 14 2.24 -1.98 -4.76
C TRP A 14 3.64 -2.04 -4.17
N LEU A 15 3.96 -3.21 -3.63
CA LEU A 15 5.30 -3.68 -3.37
C LEU A 15 5.56 -4.86 -4.30
N ALA A 16 6.69 -4.85 -5.00
CA ALA A 16 7.20 -5.97 -5.75
C ALA A 16 8.37 -6.59 -4.97
N ILE A 17 8.20 -7.88 -4.64
CA ILE A 17 9.13 -8.64 -3.81
C ILE A 17 9.93 -9.59 -4.71
N ALA A 18 11.24 -9.54 -4.63
CA ALA A 18 12.12 -10.39 -5.43
C ALA A 18 11.91 -11.87 -5.07
N PRO A 19 11.99 -12.79 -6.06
CA PRO A 19 11.90 -14.23 -5.80
C PRO A 19 12.90 -14.67 -4.72
N GLY A 20 12.45 -15.52 -3.78
CA GLY A 20 13.29 -16.02 -2.69
C GLY A 20 13.49 -15.07 -1.50
N THR A 21 13.06 -13.81 -1.57
CA THR A 21 13.28 -12.83 -0.48
C THR A 21 12.06 -12.62 0.43
N ARG A 22 10.89 -13.17 0.08
CA ARG A 22 9.61 -12.92 0.78
C ARG A 22 9.69 -13.15 2.28
N GLN A 23 10.30 -14.24 2.72
CA GLN A 23 10.38 -14.58 4.15
C GLN A 23 11.25 -13.56 4.90
N THR A 24 12.42 -13.22 4.35
CA THR A 24 13.33 -12.21 4.91
C THR A 24 12.67 -10.84 5.00
N VAL A 25 11.94 -10.42 3.95
CA VAL A 25 11.19 -9.16 3.96
C VAL A 25 10.12 -9.18 5.05
N LEU A 26 9.39 -10.29 5.21
CA LEU A 26 8.36 -10.41 6.22
C LEU A 26 8.93 -10.35 7.64
N GLU A 27 10.01 -11.09 7.90
CA GLU A 27 10.72 -11.06 9.18
C GLU A 27 11.22 -9.65 9.52
N HIS A 28 11.76 -8.95 8.53
CA HIS A 28 12.22 -7.57 8.68
C HIS A 28 11.07 -6.63 9.05
N LEU A 29 9.94 -6.71 8.33
CA LEU A 29 8.75 -5.91 8.63
C LEU A 29 8.16 -6.23 10.01
N LEU A 30 8.15 -7.49 10.42
CA LEU A 30 7.69 -7.89 11.76
C LEU A 30 8.63 -7.35 12.85
N GLY A 31 9.94 -7.50 12.69
CA GLY A 31 10.92 -6.92 13.63
C GLY A 31 10.85 -5.39 13.69
N PHE A 32 10.54 -4.73 12.58
CA PHE A 32 10.27 -3.29 12.57
C PHE A 32 8.99 -2.94 13.34
N ARG A 33 7.91 -3.72 13.21
CA ARG A 33 6.69 -3.53 14.02
C ARG A 33 6.95 -3.71 15.52
N GLU A 34 7.80 -4.66 15.91
CA GLU A 34 8.20 -4.83 17.31
C GLU A 34 8.90 -3.56 17.83
N LYS A 35 9.79 -2.96 17.02
CA LYS A 35 10.45 -1.69 17.37
C LYS A 35 9.46 -0.54 17.51
N LEU A 36 8.48 -0.43 16.61
CA LEU A 36 7.43 0.58 16.71
C LEU A 36 6.61 0.42 18.01
N ALA A 37 6.28 -0.82 18.38
CA ALA A 37 5.54 -1.12 19.59
C ALA A 37 6.34 -0.91 20.88
N ALA A 38 7.66 -1.03 20.81
CA ALA A 38 8.56 -0.78 21.93
C ALA A 38 8.89 0.72 22.11
N ASP A 39 8.55 1.59 21.15
CA ASP A 39 8.84 3.02 21.23
C ASP A 39 7.90 3.69 22.26
N PRO A 40 8.41 4.22 23.39
CA PRO A 40 7.59 4.76 24.46
C PRO A 40 6.85 6.05 24.06
N VAL A 41 7.21 6.66 22.93
CA VAL A 41 6.59 7.88 22.40
C VAL A 41 5.47 7.56 21.41
N LEU A 42 5.46 6.35 20.83
CA LEU A 42 4.47 5.92 19.84
C LEU A 42 3.40 5.03 20.47
N PRO A 43 2.12 5.43 20.44
CA PRO A 43 1.02 4.64 20.99
C PRO A 43 0.51 3.61 19.97
N ILE A 44 1.41 2.76 19.44
CA ILE A 44 1.08 1.73 18.43
C ILE A 44 1.43 0.34 18.97
N PRO A 45 0.48 -0.37 19.60
CA PRO A 45 0.62 -1.78 19.91
C PRO A 45 0.94 -2.63 18.68
N PHE A 46 1.70 -3.71 18.88
CA PHE A 46 2.12 -4.61 17.80
C PHE A 46 0.95 -5.17 16.98
N GLU A 47 -0.15 -5.51 17.66
CA GLU A 47 -1.38 -6.09 17.08
C GLU A 47 -2.21 -5.08 16.26
N TRP A 48 -1.91 -3.78 16.30
CA TRP A 48 -2.72 -2.78 15.60
C TRP A 48 -2.43 -2.78 14.09
N PRO A 49 -3.44 -2.97 13.24
CA PRO A 49 -3.25 -2.81 11.80
C PRO A 49 -2.77 -1.40 11.45
N LEU A 50 -1.78 -1.31 10.57
CA LEU A 50 -1.23 -0.04 10.10
C LEU A 50 -1.96 0.42 8.83
N HIS A 51 -3.28 0.65 8.94
CA HIS A 51 -4.05 1.22 7.83
C HIS A 51 -3.76 2.71 7.68
N ALA A 52 -3.37 3.12 6.49
CA ALA A 52 -2.88 4.46 6.21
C ALA A 52 -3.97 5.53 6.40
N VAL A 53 -5.20 5.24 6.00
CA VAL A 53 -6.36 6.13 6.17
C VAL A 53 -6.67 6.34 7.66
N ASP A 54 -6.59 5.26 8.43
CA ASP A 54 -6.80 5.30 9.88
C ASP A 54 -5.70 6.10 10.54
N LEU A 55 -4.43 5.71 10.37
CA LEU A 55 -3.28 6.40 10.95
C LEU A 55 -3.25 7.90 10.58
N ALA A 56 -3.40 8.23 9.29
CA ALA A 56 -3.34 9.63 8.86
C ALA A 56 -4.59 10.45 9.23
N GLY A 57 -5.73 9.80 9.42
CA GLY A 57 -6.94 10.39 10.00
C GLY A 57 -6.90 10.48 11.54
N GLY A 58 -5.93 9.79 12.15
CA GLY A 58 -5.86 9.48 13.57
C GLY A 58 -7.02 8.64 14.10
N ARG A 59 -7.57 7.80 13.24
CA ARG A 59 -8.53 6.73 13.55
C ARG A 59 -7.73 5.40 13.62
N GLY A 60 -8.30 4.32 14.14
CA GLY A 60 -7.61 3.02 14.17
C GLY A 60 -7.16 2.48 15.54
N GLY A 61 -7.68 2.99 16.66
CA GLY A 61 -7.56 2.33 17.96
C GLY A 61 -8.80 1.47 18.28
N PRO A 62 -8.71 0.44 19.15
CA PRO A 62 -9.84 -0.39 19.55
C PRO A 62 -10.79 0.44 20.40
N LEU A 63 -11.87 0.99 19.84
CA LEU A 63 -13.11 1.35 20.57
C LEU A 63 -12.96 2.17 21.89
N HIS A 64 -11.80 2.75 22.19
CA HIS A 64 -11.44 3.35 23.48
C HIS A 64 -10.79 4.72 23.30
N MET A 65 -10.99 5.37 22.15
CA MET A 65 -11.14 6.82 22.23
C MET A 65 -12.41 7.03 23.04
N ARG A 66 -12.30 7.69 24.20
CA ARG A 66 -13.47 8.11 24.98
C ARG A 66 -14.53 8.64 24.01
N PRO A 67 -15.79 8.17 24.08
CA PRO A 67 -16.84 8.69 23.22
C PRO A 67 -16.80 10.23 23.24
N GLY A 68 -16.56 10.85 22.09
CA GLY A 68 -16.51 12.30 21.93
C GLY A 68 -15.14 12.98 21.90
N HIS A 69 -14.00 12.27 22.03
CA HIS A 69 -12.66 12.87 21.88
C HIS A 69 -11.89 12.21 20.73
N GLY A 70 -11.65 12.97 19.65
CA GLY A 70 -10.78 12.55 18.56
C GLY A 70 -9.30 12.54 18.97
N PRO A 71 -8.41 12.06 18.08
CA PRO A 71 -6.96 12.10 18.31
C PRO A 71 -6.51 13.56 18.51
N ASP A 72 -5.72 13.81 19.55
CA ASP A 72 -5.08 15.11 19.76
C ASP A 72 -3.95 15.34 18.73
N THR A 73 -3.33 16.52 18.75
CA THR A 73 -2.27 16.88 17.80
C THR A 73 -1.06 15.95 17.92
N ARG A 74 -0.67 15.58 19.14
CA ARG A 74 0.48 14.72 19.40
C ARG A 74 0.26 13.31 18.85
N MET A 75 -0.94 12.78 19.00
CA MET A 75 -1.36 11.49 18.44
C MET A 75 -1.29 11.48 16.91
N LYS A 76 -1.78 12.56 16.27
CA LYS A 76 -1.70 12.72 14.82
C LYS A 76 -0.25 12.81 14.33
N GLU A 77 0.62 13.49 15.07
CA GLU A 77 2.05 13.57 14.76
C GLU A 77 2.72 12.20 14.90
N ALA A 78 2.41 11.45 15.96
CA ALA A 78 2.92 10.09 16.15
C ALA A 78 2.50 9.15 15.02
N PHE A 79 1.25 9.20 14.57
CA PHE A 79 0.81 8.37 13.44
C PHE A 79 1.44 8.78 12.12
N ARG A 80 1.69 10.07 11.91
CA ARG A 80 2.44 10.56 10.74
C ARG A 80 3.88 10.04 10.76
N GLU A 81 4.50 10.06 11.93
CA GLU A 81 5.84 9.52 12.15
C GLU A 81 5.88 8.01 11.86
N VAL A 82 4.87 7.25 12.27
CA VAL A 82 4.77 5.81 11.98
C VAL A 82 4.73 5.57 10.46
N ILE A 83 3.86 6.26 9.73
CA ILE A 83 3.77 6.12 8.27
C ILE A 83 5.11 6.49 7.63
N ALA A 84 5.72 7.60 8.06
CA ALA A 84 7.01 8.05 7.59
C ALA A 84 8.10 6.99 7.76
N ARG A 85 8.23 6.42 8.96
CA ARG A 85 9.24 5.39 9.25
C ARG A 85 8.99 4.11 8.45
N VAL A 86 7.73 3.70 8.25
CA VAL A 86 7.45 2.53 7.41
C VAL A 86 7.91 2.77 5.97
N LEU A 87 7.63 3.95 5.40
CA LEU A 87 8.06 4.27 4.03
C LEU A 87 9.59 4.30 3.92
N ASP A 88 10.29 4.88 4.90
CA ASP A 88 11.76 4.91 4.93
C ASP A 88 12.34 3.49 5.03
N GLU A 89 11.73 2.64 5.87
CA GLU A 89 12.13 1.24 6.03
C GLU A 89 11.98 0.46 4.71
N LEU A 90 10.89 0.68 3.98
CA LEU A 90 10.65 0.06 2.68
C LEU A 90 11.67 0.51 1.62
N ALA A 91 12.07 1.78 1.62
CA ALA A 91 13.05 2.30 0.68
C ALA A 91 14.46 1.70 0.89
N GLY A 92 14.79 1.33 2.13
CA GLY A 92 16.07 0.69 2.45
C GLY A 92 16.10 -0.83 2.30
N LEU A 93 14.95 -1.46 2.03
CA LEU A 93 14.83 -2.92 2.12
C LEU A 93 15.22 -3.61 0.81
N SER A 94 16.34 -4.35 0.84
CA SER A 94 16.80 -5.14 -0.31
C SER A 94 15.77 -6.20 -0.71
N GLY A 95 15.59 -6.37 -2.02
CA GLY A 95 14.59 -7.29 -2.58
C GLY A 95 13.17 -6.74 -2.59
N VAL A 96 12.97 -5.48 -2.20
CA VAL A 96 11.68 -4.78 -2.30
C VAL A 96 11.81 -3.61 -3.25
N SER A 97 10.81 -3.43 -4.09
CA SER A 97 10.58 -2.20 -4.84
C SER A 97 9.13 -1.77 -4.66
N ALA A 98 8.89 -0.46 -4.71
CA ALA A 98 7.56 0.10 -4.58
C ALA A 98 7.14 0.78 -5.89
N GLY A 99 5.83 0.89 -6.11
CA GLY A 99 5.32 1.64 -7.24
C GLY A 99 3.86 2.03 -7.05
N ALA A 100 3.40 2.97 -7.85
CA ALA A 100 2.03 3.42 -7.86
C ALA A 100 1.57 3.89 -9.25
N VAL A 101 0.29 3.71 -9.51
CA VAL A 101 -0.42 4.31 -10.66
C VAL A 101 -1.72 4.92 -10.20
N TYR A 102 -2.20 5.91 -10.94
CA TYR A 102 -3.47 6.55 -10.65
C TYR A 102 -4.27 6.83 -11.89
N ARG A 103 -5.57 6.98 -11.72
CA ARG A 103 -6.48 7.45 -12.76
C ARG A 103 -7.60 8.29 -12.18
N ARG A 104 -7.86 9.42 -12.82
CA ARG A 104 -9.02 10.27 -12.49
C ARG A 104 -10.26 9.71 -13.16
N HIS A 105 -11.40 9.81 -12.48
CA HIS A 105 -12.71 9.40 -12.97
C HIS A 105 -12.80 7.93 -13.42
N ALA A 106 -12.05 7.05 -12.77
CA ALA A 106 -12.09 5.62 -13.03
C ALA A 106 -12.33 4.84 -11.75
N THR A 107 -12.89 3.65 -11.91
CA THR A 107 -12.97 2.68 -10.82
C THR A 107 -11.62 1.98 -10.64
N ARG A 108 -11.43 1.37 -9.47
CA ARG A 108 -10.26 0.54 -9.18
C ARG A 108 -10.10 -0.61 -10.19
N GLU A 109 -11.19 -1.24 -10.61
CA GLU A 109 -11.17 -2.35 -11.57
C GLU A 109 -10.70 -1.89 -12.95
N GLN A 110 -11.08 -0.68 -13.37
CA GLN A 110 -10.60 -0.09 -14.61
C GLN A 110 -9.09 0.17 -14.53
N LEU A 111 -8.63 0.82 -13.45
CA LEU A 111 -7.21 1.07 -13.25
C LEU A 111 -6.40 -0.23 -13.18
N TYR A 112 -6.93 -1.26 -12.51
CA TYR A 112 -6.30 -2.57 -12.43
C TYR A 112 -6.17 -3.25 -13.80
N ARG A 113 -7.22 -3.22 -14.64
CA ARG A 113 -7.16 -3.77 -16.00
C ARG A 113 -6.09 -3.13 -16.87
N ASP A 114 -5.82 -1.84 -16.66
CA ASP A 114 -4.79 -1.12 -17.41
C ASP A 114 -3.38 -1.36 -16.84
N LEU A 115 -3.27 -1.55 -15.51
CA LEU A 115 -2.01 -1.82 -14.84
C LEU A 115 -1.43 -3.22 -15.15
N VAL A 116 -2.26 -4.28 -15.07
CA VAL A 116 -1.73 -5.65 -15.14
C VAL A 116 -1.01 -5.96 -16.47
N PRO A 117 -1.45 -5.50 -17.65
CA PRO A 117 -0.70 -5.65 -18.89
C PRO A 117 0.72 -5.06 -18.84
N LEU A 118 0.89 -3.91 -18.18
CA LEU A 118 2.21 -3.28 -18.00
C LEU A 118 3.12 -4.15 -17.12
N LEU A 119 2.58 -4.65 -16.01
CA LEU A 119 3.30 -5.58 -15.14
C LEU A 119 3.64 -6.88 -15.86
N ASN A 120 2.72 -7.41 -16.67
CA ASN A 120 2.95 -8.62 -17.46
C ASN A 120 4.09 -8.44 -18.46
N ALA A 121 4.11 -7.33 -19.20
CA ALA A 121 5.18 -7.02 -20.16
C ALA A 121 6.54 -6.88 -19.48
N ARG A 122 6.58 -6.28 -18.29
CA ARG A 122 7.80 -6.20 -17.48
C ARG A 122 8.27 -7.59 -17.05
N HIS A 123 7.40 -8.41 -16.50
CA HIS A 123 7.73 -9.77 -16.06
C HIS A 123 8.12 -10.69 -17.22
N ALA A 124 7.52 -10.48 -18.40
CA ALA A 124 7.93 -11.15 -19.64
C ALA A 124 9.36 -10.77 -20.05
N THR A 125 9.71 -9.48 -19.96
CA THR A 125 11.09 -9.00 -20.25
C THR A 125 12.11 -9.58 -19.27
N LEU A 126 11.73 -9.72 -18.00
CA LEU A 126 12.59 -10.31 -16.96
C LEU A 126 12.65 -11.83 -17.02
N GLY A 127 11.74 -12.49 -17.74
CA GLY A 127 11.62 -13.95 -17.75
C GLY A 127 11.19 -14.54 -16.39
N ILE A 128 10.64 -13.73 -15.49
CA ILE A 128 10.32 -14.12 -14.11
C ILE A 128 8.81 -14.00 -13.92
N PRO A 129 8.08 -15.12 -13.68
CA PRO A 129 6.65 -15.05 -13.40
C PRO A 129 6.37 -14.40 -12.05
N ALA A 130 5.20 -13.80 -11.91
CA ALA A 130 4.77 -13.16 -10.67
C ALA A 130 3.32 -13.48 -10.32
N ARG A 131 3.01 -13.38 -9.02
CA ARG A 131 1.67 -13.54 -8.48
C ARG A 131 1.24 -12.24 -7.82
N ILE A 132 -0.01 -11.84 -8.05
CA ILE A 132 -0.58 -10.65 -7.43
C ILE A 132 -1.32 -11.04 -6.16
N HIS A 133 -0.91 -10.42 -5.06
CA HIS A 133 -1.66 -10.38 -3.81
C HIS A 133 -2.28 -8.99 -3.68
N PHE A 134 -3.59 -8.94 -3.48
CA PHE A 134 -4.37 -7.70 -3.42
C PHE A 134 -5.17 -7.67 -2.11
N ASP A 135 -5.28 -6.50 -1.48
CA ASP A 135 -6.14 -6.35 -0.32
C ASP A 135 -7.59 -6.65 -0.69
N GLY A 136 -8.19 -7.57 0.06
CA GLY A 136 -9.58 -7.94 -0.11
C GLY A 136 -9.97 -9.07 0.82
N ASN A 137 -11.21 -9.05 1.29
CA ASN A 137 -11.79 -10.09 2.15
C ASN A 137 -12.36 -11.28 1.35
N GLY A 138 -11.98 -11.43 0.08
CA GLY A 138 -12.41 -12.53 -0.79
C GLY A 138 -13.77 -12.35 -1.49
N THR A 139 -14.58 -11.36 -1.09
CA THR A 139 -15.91 -11.12 -1.69
C THR A 139 -15.88 -10.20 -2.90
N GLU A 140 -14.73 -9.57 -3.17
CA GLU A 140 -14.53 -8.62 -4.27
C GLU A 140 -14.57 -9.32 -5.65
N GLN A 141 -15.73 -9.30 -6.30
CA GLN A 141 -15.93 -9.91 -7.61
C GLN A 141 -15.39 -9.04 -8.76
N GLY A 142 -15.34 -7.71 -8.58
CA GLY A 142 -14.90 -6.78 -9.62
C GLY A 142 -13.44 -7.01 -10.03
N LEU A 143 -12.54 -7.07 -9.04
CA LEU A 143 -11.12 -7.31 -9.27
C LEU A 143 -10.83 -8.73 -9.79
N LYS A 144 -11.53 -9.75 -9.28
CA LYS A 144 -11.43 -11.12 -9.79
C LYS A 144 -11.84 -11.19 -11.26
N GLY A 145 -12.99 -10.60 -11.60
CA GLY A 145 -13.46 -10.51 -12.99
C GLY A 145 -12.48 -9.77 -13.89
N ALA A 146 -11.93 -8.65 -13.42
CA ALA A 146 -10.90 -7.90 -14.14
C ALA A 146 -9.63 -8.73 -14.38
N HIS A 147 -9.18 -9.52 -13.40
CA HIS A 147 -7.99 -10.36 -13.51
C HIS A 147 -8.18 -11.59 -14.42
N HIS A 148 -9.35 -12.22 -14.35
CA HIS A 148 -9.70 -13.36 -15.20
C HIS A 148 -9.93 -12.95 -16.66
N GLY A 149 -10.35 -11.70 -16.89
CA GLY A 149 -10.54 -11.14 -18.23
C GLY A 149 -9.25 -10.85 -19.00
N LEU A 150 -8.07 -10.98 -18.36
CA LEU A 150 -6.78 -10.75 -19.02
C LEU A 150 -6.40 -11.92 -19.94
N PRO A 151 -5.69 -11.66 -21.06
CA PRO A 151 -5.21 -12.71 -21.96
C PRO A 151 -4.40 -13.80 -21.25
N ARG A 152 -4.59 -15.06 -21.66
CA ARG A 152 -3.85 -16.22 -21.14
C ARG A 152 -2.54 -16.48 -21.89
N GLU A 153 -2.50 -16.16 -23.17
CA GLU A 153 -1.31 -16.35 -24.00
C GLU A 153 -0.23 -15.32 -23.64
N GLY A 154 1.03 -15.75 -23.50
CA GLY A 154 2.15 -14.87 -23.14
C GLY A 154 2.08 -14.30 -21.72
N ARG A 155 1.32 -14.95 -20.83
CA ARG A 155 1.09 -14.46 -19.46
C ARG A 155 2.23 -14.87 -18.53
N TYR A 156 2.84 -13.87 -17.89
CA TYR A 156 3.83 -14.01 -16.82
C TYR A 156 3.27 -13.65 -15.43
N ILE A 157 2.08 -13.06 -15.39
CA ILE A 157 1.30 -12.91 -14.15
C ILE A 157 0.45 -14.15 -13.94
N ASP A 158 0.39 -14.71 -12.74
CA ASP A 158 -0.47 -15.85 -12.40
C ASP A 158 -1.93 -15.59 -12.85
N THR A 159 -2.66 -16.65 -13.21
CA THR A 159 -4.07 -16.54 -13.64
C THR A 159 -5.02 -16.29 -12.48
N GLU A 160 -4.60 -16.64 -11.27
CA GLU A 160 -5.35 -16.46 -10.03
C GLU A 160 -4.92 -15.20 -9.28
N LEU A 161 -5.91 -14.40 -8.88
CA LEU A 161 -5.72 -13.26 -8.00
C LEU A 161 -5.86 -13.72 -6.55
N VAL A 162 -4.81 -13.55 -5.76
CA VAL A 162 -4.90 -13.81 -4.31
C VAL A 162 -5.46 -12.59 -3.61
N LEU A 163 -6.67 -12.73 -3.07
CA LEU A 163 -7.26 -11.74 -2.16
C LEU A 163 -6.95 -12.15 -0.73
N GLU A 164 -6.33 -11.27 0.02
CA GLU A 164 -5.98 -11.46 1.43
C GLU A 164 -6.35 -10.18 2.19
N PRO A 165 -6.95 -10.27 3.38
CA PRO A 165 -7.27 -9.08 4.15
C PRO A 165 -6.00 -8.42 4.68
N SER A 166 -5.87 -7.12 4.48
CA SER A 166 -4.70 -6.33 4.90
C SER A 166 -4.42 -6.40 6.40
N TRP A 167 -5.43 -6.49 7.27
CA TRP A 167 -5.22 -6.64 8.72
C TRP A 167 -4.39 -7.88 9.10
N ALA A 168 -4.38 -8.92 8.26
CA ALA A 168 -3.61 -10.15 8.47
C ALA A 168 -2.24 -10.17 7.76
N SER A 169 -1.93 -9.15 6.95
CA SER A 169 -0.79 -9.18 6.03
C SER A 169 0.07 -7.92 6.16
N PRO A 170 1.24 -7.99 6.83
CA PRO A 170 2.15 -6.85 6.95
C PRO A 170 2.58 -6.27 5.60
N LEU A 171 2.69 -7.12 4.57
CA LEU A 171 3.03 -6.70 3.20
C LEU A 171 1.90 -5.87 2.56
N LEU A 172 0.64 -6.25 2.79
CA LEU A 172 -0.49 -5.47 2.27
C LEU A 172 -0.66 -4.16 3.02
N GLN A 173 -0.47 -4.14 4.35
CA GLN A 173 -0.45 -2.87 5.11
C GLN A 173 0.67 -1.95 4.64
N ALA A 174 1.85 -2.49 4.33
CA ALA A 174 2.94 -1.71 3.76
C ALA A 174 2.58 -1.17 2.36
N ALA A 175 1.91 -1.97 1.52
CA ALA A 175 1.41 -1.53 0.22
C ALA A 175 0.31 -0.45 0.32
N ASP A 176 -0.55 -0.50 1.36
CA ASP A 176 -1.52 0.57 1.69
C ASP A 176 -0.82 1.91 1.91
N LEU A 177 0.25 1.90 2.72
CA LEU A 177 1.00 3.10 3.03
C LEU A 177 1.66 3.70 1.78
N VAL A 178 2.13 2.85 0.85
CA VAL A 178 2.62 3.27 -0.48
C VAL A 178 1.48 3.89 -1.30
N ALA A 179 0.32 3.23 -1.38
CA ALA A 179 -0.85 3.72 -2.11
C ALA A 179 -1.34 5.07 -1.56
N TYR A 180 -1.34 5.21 -0.23
CA TYR A 180 -1.73 6.42 0.45
C TYR A 180 -0.75 7.57 0.19
N ALA A 181 0.55 7.33 0.31
CA ALA A 181 1.57 8.32 0.01
C ALA A 181 1.46 8.80 -1.46
N ALA A 182 1.27 7.86 -2.39
CA ALA A 182 1.03 8.16 -3.80
C ALA A 182 -0.22 9.03 -3.98
N PHE A 183 -1.35 8.63 -3.37
CA PHE A 183 -2.60 9.37 -3.43
C PHE A 183 -2.44 10.80 -2.93
N GLN A 184 -1.76 11.02 -1.80
CA GLN A 184 -1.54 12.37 -1.25
C GLN A 184 -0.66 13.24 -2.14
N SER A 185 0.34 12.64 -2.80
CA SER A 185 1.21 13.36 -3.74
C SER A 185 0.50 13.84 -5.01
N VAL A 186 -0.57 13.14 -5.41
CA VAL A 186 -1.38 13.45 -6.60
C VAL A 186 -2.57 14.35 -6.29
N ILE A 187 -3.34 14.05 -5.23
CA ILE A 187 -4.58 14.80 -4.92
C ILE A 187 -4.29 16.20 -4.40
N ARG A 188 -3.13 16.38 -3.75
CA ARG A 188 -2.61 17.64 -3.20
C ARG A 188 -3.64 18.53 -2.52
N ARG A 189 -4.39 17.98 -1.56
CA ARG A 189 -5.30 18.78 -0.72
C ARG A 189 -4.52 19.69 0.20
N GLU A 190 -4.89 20.96 0.30
CA GLU A 190 -4.17 21.97 1.11
C GLU A 190 -4.05 21.56 2.58
N SER A 191 -5.12 21.01 3.17
CA SER A 191 -5.11 20.51 4.56
C SER A 191 -4.15 19.33 4.79
N ARG A 192 -3.58 18.78 3.72
CA ARG A 192 -2.64 17.65 3.71
C ARG A 192 -1.30 18.02 3.05
N ARG A 193 -0.97 19.31 2.95
CA ARG A 193 0.28 19.80 2.32
C ARG A 193 1.55 19.12 2.79
N PHE A 194 1.63 18.79 4.08
CA PHE A 194 2.77 18.09 4.66
C PHE A 194 3.01 16.69 4.07
N LEU A 195 2.02 16.07 3.42
CA LEU A 195 2.09 14.73 2.80
C LEU A 195 2.48 14.76 1.33
N TRP A 196 2.42 15.91 0.65
CA TRP A 196 2.51 15.97 -0.82
C TRP A 196 3.82 15.41 -1.37
N ASP A 197 4.91 15.58 -0.63
CA ASP A 197 6.22 15.14 -1.07
C ASP A 197 6.62 13.78 -0.48
N TRP A 198 5.75 13.13 0.32
CA TRP A 198 6.14 11.91 1.02
C TRP A 198 6.52 10.79 0.09
N TYR A 199 5.74 10.57 -0.98
CA TYR A 199 6.04 9.53 -1.95
C TYR A 199 7.42 9.71 -2.59
N PRO A 200 7.72 10.82 -3.31
CA PRO A 200 9.02 10.97 -3.95
C PRO A 200 10.17 11.19 -2.97
N ARG A 201 9.93 11.73 -1.76
CA ARG A 201 10.99 11.98 -0.77
C ARG A 201 11.40 10.72 -0.02
N ARG A 202 10.42 9.90 0.39
CA ARG A 202 10.66 8.72 1.22
C ARG A 202 10.85 7.45 0.41
N LEU A 203 10.30 7.39 -0.81
CA LEU A 203 10.49 6.30 -1.75
C LEU A 203 11.14 6.81 -3.05
N PRO A 204 12.39 7.31 -3.01
CA PRO A 204 13.02 7.96 -4.18
C PRO A 204 13.19 7.03 -5.38
N GLU A 205 13.32 5.72 -5.13
CA GLU A 205 13.47 4.69 -6.16
C GLU A 205 12.12 4.05 -6.57
N ALA A 206 11.00 4.53 -6.02
CA ALA A 206 9.70 3.97 -6.37
C ALA A 206 9.21 4.45 -7.74
N GLU A 207 8.49 3.57 -8.42
CA GLU A 207 7.89 3.87 -9.72
C GLU A 207 6.63 4.71 -9.58
N GLY A 208 6.61 5.89 -10.20
CA GLY A 208 5.41 6.72 -10.29
C GLY A 208 5.27 7.70 -9.12
N PRO A 209 4.04 8.09 -8.74
CA PRO A 209 2.78 7.65 -9.31
C PRO A 209 2.58 8.14 -10.74
N TYR A 210 2.34 7.22 -11.69
CA TYR A 210 2.07 7.57 -13.09
C TYR A 210 0.57 7.56 -13.41
N PRO A 211 0.09 8.46 -14.29
CA PRO A 211 -1.27 8.40 -14.81
C PRO A 211 -1.42 7.22 -15.78
N LEU A 212 -2.54 6.49 -15.68
CA LEU A 212 -3.02 5.50 -16.65
C LEU A 212 -4.39 5.87 -17.23
#